data_AF-E0MRG9-F1
#
_entry.id   AF-E0MRG9-F1
#
_cell.length_a   1.000
_cell.length_b   1.000
_cell.length_c   1.000
_cell.angle_alpha   90.00
_cell.angle_beta   90.00
_cell.angle_gamma   90.00
#
_symmetry.space_group_name_H-M   'P 1'
#
loop_
_entity.id
_entity.type
_entity.pdbx_description
1 polymer ?
#
loop_
_entity_poly.entity_id
_entity_poly.type
_entity_poly.pdbx_seq_one_letter_code
_entity_poly.pdbx_strand_id
1 'polypeptide(L)'
;MSRWFIPEGLDFTPPRAGPITTVSCGTSDIDTPTVVTADALSTPALDDLRDSHLMLLPMGAAWRTPDGQGFNDPDTSVMGRLVKAMSAPFLDLYRAAFELTNESTAWTLDLSLADWEADYGLPDPCISAPEGREARIRALRLKIRANATITPADYVCLARSIGYDVVIEEPMPFRFGQSSFGNGDRFSGQTPGEVDMTFDWYVWVVGFGVDWFTFGKSRFGVGRFGHPFTATDLECAFGRIAPADTKPHFVYP
;
A
#
# COMPACT_ATOMS: atom_id res chain seq x y z
N MET A 1 -19.90 26.96 -5.99
CA MET A 1 -19.37 26.10 -7.05
C MET A 1 -18.26 25.31 -6.42
N SER A 2 -18.38 23.98 -6.42
CA SER A 2 -17.40 23.10 -5.79
C SER A 2 -16.81 22.16 -6.83
N ARG A 3 -15.55 21.77 -6.67
CA ARG A 3 -14.96 20.71 -7.48
C ARG A 3 -15.27 19.37 -6.81
N TRP A 4 -15.70 18.39 -7.61
CA TRP A 4 -16.13 17.08 -7.13
C TRP A 4 -15.21 15.99 -7.68
N PHE A 5 -14.85 15.04 -6.82
CA PHE A 5 -14.08 13.84 -7.18
C PHE A 5 -14.95 12.61 -6.89
N ILE A 6 -15.48 12.01 -7.94
CA ILE A 6 -16.44 10.91 -7.84
C ILE A 6 -15.77 9.63 -8.36
N PRO A 7 -15.76 8.53 -7.60
CA PRO A 7 -15.20 7.27 -8.09
C PRO A 7 -15.98 6.74 -9.29
N GLU A 8 -15.27 6.14 -10.23
CA GLU A 8 -15.88 5.56 -11.41
C GLU A 8 -16.87 4.44 -11.03
N GLY A 9 -18.04 4.46 -11.67
CA GLY A 9 -19.13 3.50 -11.43
C GLY A 9 -20.05 3.82 -10.25
N LEU A 10 -19.79 4.88 -9.49
CA LEU A 10 -20.67 5.31 -8.38
C LEU A 10 -21.79 6.23 -8.90
N ASP A 11 -23.04 5.86 -8.62
CA ASP A 11 -24.20 6.70 -8.92
C ASP A 11 -24.40 7.74 -7.80
N PHE A 12 -23.72 8.88 -7.93
CA PHE A 12 -23.80 9.99 -6.99
C PHE A 12 -24.09 11.30 -7.73
N THR A 13 -25.19 11.97 -7.34
CA THR A 13 -25.53 13.30 -7.87
C THR A 13 -25.08 14.38 -6.88
N PRO A 14 -24.10 15.23 -7.23
CA PRO A 14 -23.60 16.24 -6.32
C PRO A 14 -24.69 17.27 -5.98
N PRO A 15 -24.90 17.60 -4.70
CA PRO A 15 -25.93 18.55 -4.27
C PRO A 15 -25.64 20.00 -4.68
N ARG A 16 -24.42 20.30 -5.14
CA ARG A 16 -24.03 21.65 -5.61
C ARG A 16 -23.39 21.57 -6.99
N ALA A 17 -23.63 22.59 -7.80
CA ALA A 17 -23.07 22.70 -9.13
C ALA A 17 -21.53 22.86 -9.10
N GLY A 18 -20.85 22.25 -10.07
CA GLY A 18 -19.44 22.45 -10.34
C GLY A 18 -18.81 21.32 -11.16
N PRO A 19 -17.51 21.43 -11.49
CA PRO A 19 -16.84 20.44 -12.32
C PRO A 19 -16.68 19.10 -11.58
N ILE A 20 -17.01 18.01 -12.28
CA ILE A 20 -16.85 16.63 -11.79
C ILE A 20 -15.60 16.03 -12.42
N THR A 21 -14.71 15.51 -11.58
CA THR A 21 -13.56 14.69 -11.98
C THR A 21 -13.88 13.25 -11.61
N THR A 22 -13.96 12.37 -12.60
CA THR A 22 -14.15 10.93 -12.38
C THR A 22 -12.82 10.30 -11.98
N VAL A 23 -12.80 9.58 -10.86
CA VAL A 23 -11.61 8.94 -10.31
C VAL A 23 -11.64 7.45 -10.63
N SER A 24 -10.76 7.02 -11.54
CA SER A 24 -10.53 5.61 -11.82
C SER A 24 -9.50 5.06 -10.84
N CYS A 25 -9.97 4.36 -9.79
CA CYS A 25 -9.07 3.61 -8.93
C CYS A 25 -8.73 2.31 -9.67
N GLY A 26 -7.48 2.19 -10.15
CA GLY A 26 -7.01 0.93 -10.74
C GLY A 26 -7.33 -0.25 -9.80
N THR A 27 -7.60 -1.42 -10.37
CA THR A 27 -7.76 -2.65 -9.58
C THR A 27 -6.57 -2.74 -8.65
N SER A 28 -6.83 -2.77 -7.34
CA SER A 28 -5.76 -2.69 -6.37
C SER A 28 -4.92 -3.97 -6.44
N ASP A 29 -3.78 -3.92 -7.13
CA ASP A 29 -2.73 -4.95 -7.13
C ASP A 29 -2.02 -5.06 -5.75
N ILE A 30 -2.72 -4.68 -4.68
CA ILE A 30 -2.25 -4.81 -3.31
C ILE A 30 -2.08 -6.29 -2.97
N ASP A 31 -2.93 -7.15 -3.51
CA ASP A 31 -2.96 -8.58 -3.18
C ASP A 31 -2.14 -9.43 -4.17
N THR A 32 -1.94 -8.99 -5.41
CA THR A 32 -1.21 -9.74 -6.44
C THR A 32 0.18 -9.16 -6.73
N PRO A 33 1.28 -9.87 -6.39
CA PRO A 33 2.60 -9.47 -6.87
C PRO A 33 2.67 -9.65 -8.39
N THR A 34 2.92 -8.56 -9.12
CA THR A 34 3.03 -8.57 -10.59
C THR A 34 4.44 -8.90 -11.08
N VAL A 35 5.39 -9.11 -10.17
CA VAL A 35 6.81 -9.26 -10.49
C VAL A 35 7.22 -10.72 -10.34
N VAL A 36 7.81 -11.29 -11.40
CA VAL A 36 8.53 -12.56 -11.30
C VAL A 36 9.81 -12.29 -10.54
N THR A 37 9.93 -12.86 -9.35
CA THR A 37 11.02 -12.55 -8.41
C THR A 37 12.19 -13.53 -8.51
N ALA A 38 11.97 -14.70 -9.13
CA ALA A 38 12.92 -15.81 -9.13
C ALA A 38 13.33 -16.21 -10.55
N ASP A 39 14.58 -16.61 -10.70
CA ASP A 39 15.17 -17.14 -11.94
C ASP A 39 16.09 -18.34 -11.63
N ALA A 40 16.91 -18.77 -12.58
CA ALA A 40 17.84 -19.88 -12.33
C ALA A 40 18.90 -19.56 -11.26
N LEU A 41 19.21 -18.28 -11.02
CA LEU A 41 20.22 -17.83 -10.07
C LEU A 41 19.67 -17.59 -8.66
N SER A 42 18.34 -17.52 -8.48
CA SER A 42 17.75 -17.46 -7.13
C SER A 42 17.98 -18.73 -6.32
N THR A 43 18.08 -19.89 -6.99
CA THR A 43 18.36 -21.19 -6.37
C THR A 43 19.22 -22.06 -7.29
N PRO A 44 20.52 -21.75 -7.46
CA PRO A 44 21.37 -22.47 -8.40
C PRO A 44 21.60 -23.91 -7.93
N ALA A 45 21.89 -24.83 -8.86
CA ALA A 45 22.37 -26.14 -8.47
C ALA A 45 23.83 -26.07 -8.01
N LEU A 46 24.23 -26.97 -7.13
CA LEU A 46 25.63 -27.05 -6.67
C LEU A 46 26.60 -27.28 -7.84
N ASP A 47 26.17 -28.03 -8.87
CA ASP A 47 27.00 -28.32 -10.03
C ASP A 47 27.18 -27.08 -10.94
N ASP A 48 26.16 -26.22 -11.05
CA ASP A 48 26.26 -24.94 -11.78
C ASP A 48 27.30 -24.01 -11.11
N LEU A 49 27.28 -23.96 -9.78
CA LEU A 49 28.28 -23.22 -9.00
C LEU A 49 29.66 -23.86 -9.13
N ARG A 50 29.80 -25.18 -9.03
CA ARG A 50 31.09 -25.87 -9.20
C ARG A 50 31.73 -25.49 -10.53
N ASP A 51 30.97 -25.52 -11.62
CA ASP A 51 31.49 -25.29 -12.96
C ASP A 51 31.97 -23.84 -13.15
N SER A 52 31.24 -22.87 -12.61
CA SER A 52 31.70 -21.47 -12.59
C SER A 52 32.96 -21.27 -11.73
N HIS A 53 33.08 -21.94 -10.57
CA HIS A 53 34.28 -21.87 -9.72
C HIS A 53 35.50 -22.53 -10.38
N LEU A 54 35.32 -23.59 -11.16
CA LEU A 54 36.40 -24.21 -11.94
C LEU A 54 36.98 -23.25 -12.98
N MET A 55 36.17 -22.34 -13.54
CA MET A 55 36.64 -21.31 -14.48
C MET A 55 37.45 -20.20 -13.79
N LEU A 56 37.30 -20.01 -12.48
CA LEU A 56 38.04 -19.02 -11.70
C LEU A 56 39.44 -19.51 -11.29
N LEU A 57 39.73 -20.81 -11.44
CA LEU A 57 41.04 -21.36 -11.12
C LEU A 57 42.12 -20.81 -12.07
N PRO A 58 43.35 -20.55 -11.58
CA PRO A 58 44.45 -20.12 -12.43
C PRO A 58 44.77 -21.15 -13.53
N MET A 59 45.32 -20.67 -14.65
CA MET A 59 45.84 -21.57 -15.68
C MET A 59 47.19 -22.16 -15.29
N GLY A 60 47.47 -23.40 -15.72
CA GLY A 60 48.78 -24.05 -15.57
C GLY A 60 48.73 -25.39 -14.81
N ALA A 61 49.76 -26.22 -14.99
CA ALA A 61 49.76 -27.65 -14.65
C ALA A 61 49.34 -28.01 -13.20
N ALA A 62 49.46 -27.09 -12.26
CA ALA A 62 49.00 -27.27 -10.88
C ALA A 62 47.46 -27.25 -10.72
N TRP A 63 46.76 -26.57 -11.62
CA TRP A 63 45.32 -26.30 -11.56
C TRP A 63 44.57 -26.76 -12.81
N ARG A 64 45.23 -26.80 -13.98
CA ARG A 64 44.66 -27.24 -15.26
C ARG A 64 45.78 -27.79 -16.14
N THR A 65 45.56 -28.90 -16.85
CA THR A 65 46.57 -29.35 -17.82
C THR A 65 46.76 -28.27 -18.90
N PRO A 66 47.99 -28.12 -19.46
CA PRO A 66 48.29 -27.10 -20.47
C PRO A 66 47.33 -27.06 -21.67
N ASP A 67 46.70 -28.19 -21.94
CA ASP A 67 45.75 -28.40 -23.05
C ASP A 67 44.34 -27.86 -22.73
N GLY A 68 44.13 -27.28 -21.54
CA GLY A 68 42.82 -26.82 -21.07
C GLY A 68 41.88 -27.96 -20.65
N GLN A 69 42.32 -29.21 -20.76
CA GLN A 69 41.57 -30.44 -20.44
C GLN A 69 41.67 -30.85 -18.96
N GLY A 70 42.18 -29.97 -18.10
CA GLY A 70 42.21 -30.23 -16.67
C GLY A 70 40.77 -30.45 -16.20
N PHE A 71 40.49 -31.67 -15.71
CA PHE A 71 39.19 -32.20 -15.29
C PHE A 71 38.27 -32.65 -16.44
N ASN A 72 38.72 -33.63 -17.24
CA ASN A 72 37.90 -34.32 -18.26
C ASN A 72 36.52 -34.79 -17.76
N ASP A 73 36.38 -34.97 -16.44
CA ASP A 73 35.11 -35.16 -15.77
C ASP A 73 35.16 -34.50 -14.37
N PRO A 74 34.35 -33.46 -14.11
CA PRO A 74 34.33 -32.75 -12.83
C PRO A 74 33.88 -33.63 -11.65
N ASP A 75 33.13 -34.71 -11.89
CA ASP A 75 32.59 -35.57 -10.83
C ASP A 75 33.58 -36.66 -10.41
N THR A 76 34.52 -37.05 -11.28
CA THR A 76 35.52 -38.07 -10.99
C THR A 76 36.86 -37.51 -10.54
N SER A 77 37.21 -36.29 -10.94
CA SER A 77 38.50 -35.68 -10.57
C SER A 77 38.57 -35.28 -9.09
N VAL A 78 39.74 -35.44 -8.45
CA VAL A 78 39.95 -35.06 -7.04
C VAL A 78 39.75 -33.56 -6.84
N MET A 79 40.25 -32.73 -7.76
CA MET A 79 40.04 -31.28 -7.70
C MET A 79 38.58 -30.90 -7.94
N GLY A 80 37.87 -31.52 -8.90
CA GLY A 80 36.46 -31.23 -9.13
C GLY A 80 35.60 -31.53 -7.89
N ARG A 81 35.89 -32.62 -7.18
CA ARG A 81 35.27 -32.93 -5.88
C ARG A 81 35.67 -31.93 -4.78
N LEU A 82 36.93 -31.49 -4.74
CA LEU A 82 37.38 -30.46 -3.80
C LEU A 82 36.64 -29.14 -4.04
N VAL A 83 36.58 -28.68 -5.30
CA VAL A 83 35.88 -27.45 -5.68
C VAL A 83 34.40 -27.58 -5.38
N LYS A 84 33.75 -28.71 -5.69
CA LYS A 84 32.35 -28.97 -5.32
C LYS A 84 32.11 -28.83 -3.81
N ALA A 85 33.00 -29.40 -3.00
CA ALA A 85 32.93 -29.27 -1.55
C ALA A 85 33.14 -27.81 -1.09
N MET A 86 34.05 -27.08 -1.73
CA MET A 86 34.27 -25.66 -1.47
C MET A 86 33.12 -24.76 -1.93
N SER A 87 32.39 -25.14 -2.98
CA SER A 87 31.23 -24.39 -3.51
C SER A 87 29.96 -24.59 -2.68
N ALA A 88 29.85 -25.66 -1.88
CA ALA A 88 28.70 -25.93 -1.04
C ALA A 88 28.30 -24.76 -0.11
N PRO A 89 29.21 -24.16 0.69
CA PRO A 89 28.85 -23.01 1.53
C PRO A 89 28.45 -21.77 0.73
N PHE A 90 28.91 -21.62 -0.51
CA PHE A 90 28.48 -20.52 -1.37
C PHE A 90 27.02 -20.68 -1.82
N LEU A 91 26.54 -21.92 -2.00
CA LEU A 91 25.14 -22.16 -2.32
C LEU A 91 24.21 -21.62 -1.22
N ASP A 92 24.56 -21.90 0.05
CA ASP A 92 23.80 -21.40 1.20
C ASP A 92 23.86 -19.87 1.28
N LEU A 93 25.04 -19.29 1.05
CA LEU A 93 25.21 -17.83 0.99
C LEU A 93 24.38 -17.19 -0.14
N TYR A 94 24.35 -17.79 -1.34
CA TYR A 94 23.57 -17.29 -2.47
C TYR A 94 22.07 -17.29 -2.16
N ARG A 95 21.56 -18.36 -1.54
CA ARG A 95 20.16 -18.45 -1.12
C ARG A 95 19.82 -17.40 -0.07
N ALA A 96 20.65 -17.28 0.97
CA ALA A 96 20.46 -16.27 2.00
C ALA A 96 20.52 -14.84 1.45
N ALA A 97 21.43 -14.56 0.51
CA ALA A 97 21.53 -13.27 -0.16
C ALA A 97 20.29 -12.95 -0.99
N PHE A 98 19.76 -13.93 -1.74
CA PHE A 98 18.53 -13.76 -2.51
C PHE A 98 17.30 -13.58 -1.60
N GLU A 99 17.17 -14.37 -0.53
CA GLU A 99 16.13 -14.18 0.48
C GLU A 99 16.18 -12.76 1.07
N LEU A 100 17.38 -12.27 1.42
CA LEU A 100 17.55 -10.90 1.90
C LEU A 100 17.09 -9.84 0.87
N THR A 101 17.32 -10.08 -0.43
CA THR A 101 16.79 -9.16 -1.46
C THR A 101 15.27 -9.18 -1.54
N ASN A 102 14.63 -10.34 -1.31
CA ASN A 102 13.17 -10.43 -1.23
C ASN A 102 12.63 -9.67 -0.01
N GLU A 103 13.37 -9.58 1.10
CA GLU A 103 12.97 -8.79 2.26
C GLU A 103 12.98 -7.26 2.03
N SER A 104 13.60 -6.79 0.93
CA SER A 104 13.71 -5.35 0.65
C SER A 104 12.41 -4.67 0.24
N THR A 105 11.37 -5.44 -0.13
CA THR A 105 10.09 -4.89 -0.57
C THR A 105 8.91 -5.58 0.11
N ALA A 106 7.85 -4.82 0.40
CA ALA A 106 6.61 -5.35 0.99
C ALA A 106 5.83 -6.32 0.10
N TRP A 107 6.21 -6.45 -1.17
CA TRP A 107 5.61 -7.38 -2.11
C TRP A 107 6.24 -8.76 -2.03
N THR A 108 7.51 -8.83 -1.67
CA THR A 108 8.34 -10.04 -1.73
C THR A 108 8.81 -10.54 -0.38
N LEU A 109 8.66 -9.75 0.69
CA LEU A 109 9.09 -10.14 2.03
C LEU A 109 8.46 -11.46 2.47
N ASP A 110 9.23 -12.25 3.23
CA ASP A 110 8.75 -13.49 3.83
C ASP A 110 9.02 -13.51 5.35
N LEU A 111 10.25 -13.21 5.76
CA LEU A 111 10.75 -13.39 7.12
C LEU A 111 10.63 -12.15 7.99
N SER A 112 10.83 -10.94 7.43
CA SER A 112 10.99 -9.70 8.19
C SER A 112 9.69 -8.94 8.49
N LEU A 113 8.52 -9.59 8.35
CA LEU A 113 7.21 -8.92 8.49
C LEU A 113 7.06 -8.15 9.81
N ALA A 114 7.55 -8.69 10.93
CA ALA A 114 7.43 -8.04 12.23
C ALA A 114 8.23 -6.73 12.33
N ASP A 115 9.41 -6.67 11.68
CA ASP A 115 10.25 -5.47 11.67
C ASP A 115 9.60 -4.37 10.82
N TRP A 116 9.08 -4.74 9.64
CA TRP A 116 8.30 -3.82 8.80
C TRP A 116 7.06 -3.28 9.52
N GLU A 117 6.35 -4.12 10.26
CA GLU A 117 5.19 -3.64 11.02
C GLU A 117 5.59 -2.64 12.10
N ALA A 118 6.69 -2.88 12.81
CA ALA A 118 7.19 -1.94 13.80
C ALA A 118 7.57 -0.59 13.18
N ASP A 119 8.26 -0.59 12.04
CA ASP A 119 8.69 0.62 11.33
C ASP A 119 7.50 1.45 10.81
N TYR A 120 6.44 0.79 10.36
CA TYR A 120 5.22 1.44 9.87
C TYR A 120 4.17 1.69 10.95
N GLY A 121 4.47 1.36 12.21
CA GLY A 121 3.58 1.58 13.36
C GLY A 121 2.31 0.74 13.32
N LEU A 122 2.40 -0.49 12.81
CA LEU A 122 1.34 -1.49 12.84
C LEU A 122 1.44 -2.34 14.12
N PRO A 123 0.30 -2.78 14.70
CA PRO A 123 -1.07 -2.62 14.21
C PRO A 123 -1.57 -1.17 14.30
N ASP A 124 -2.29 -0.72 13.27
CA ASP A 124 -2.83 0.64 13.22
C ASP A 124 -3.92 0.80 14.29
N PRO A 125 -3.89 1.82 15.16
CA PRO A 125 -4.96 2.05 16.13
C PRO A 125 -6.30 2.42 15.47
N CYS A 126 -6.30 2.88 14.21
CA CYS A 126 -7.52 3.28 13.51
C CYS A 126 -8.30 2.09 12.95
N ILE A 127 -7.62 0.99 12.58
CA ILE A 127 -8.21 -0.16 11.90
C ILE A 127 -8.06 -1.37 12.81
N SER A 128 -9.07 -2.25 12.88
CA SER A 128 -8.96 -3.48 13.65
C SER A 128 -7.72 -4.28 13.23
N ALA A 129 -6.95 -4.76 14.21
CA ALA A 129 -5.74 -5.53 13.94
C ALA A 129 -6.09 -6.76 13.08
N PRO A 130 -5.44 -6.95 11.91
CA PRO A 130 -5.72 -8.07 11.04
C PRO A 130 -5.27 -9.39 11.68
N GLU A 131 -6.07 -10.44 11.52
CA GLU A 131 -5.72 -11.80 11.93
C GLU A 131 -5.13 -12.57 10.74
N GLY A 132 -4.00 -13.24 10.95
CA GLY A 132 -3.33 -14.04 9.93
C GLY A 132 -2.27 -13.29 9.14
N ARG A 133 -1.33 -14.05 8.57
CA ARG A 133 -0.12 -13.52 7.90
C ARG A 133 -0.44 -12.72 6.64
N GLU A 134 -1.31 -13.23 5.78
CA GLU A 134 -1.69 -12.55 4.53
C GLU A 134 -2.42 -11.23 4.78
N ALA A 135 -3.34 -11.21 5.75
CA ALA A 135 -4.05 -10.00 6.14
C ALA A 135 -3.11 -8.93 6.72
N ARG A 136 -2.10 -9.34 7.48
CA ARG A 136 -1.01 -8.47 7.98
C ARG A 136 -0.18 -7.86 6.86
N ILE A 137 0.24 -8.67 5.87
CA ILE A 137 0.96 -8.18 4.68
C ILE A 137 0.08 -7.19 3.90
N ARG A 138 -1.21 -7.49 3.72
CA ARG A 138 -2.16 -6.59 3.08
C ARG A 138 -2.26 -5.25 3.82
N ALA A 139 -2.35 -5.27 5.14
CA ALA A 139 -2.37 -4.06 5.97
C ALA A 139 -1.08 -3.24 5.85
N LEU A 140 0.08 -3.90 5.83
CA LEU A 140 1.37 -3.27 5.57
C LEU A 140 1.41 -2.59 4.20
N ARG A 141 1.02 -3.29 3.13
CA ARG A 141 0.98 -2.72 1.77
C ARG A 141 0.01 -1.55 1.66
N LEU A 142 -1.15 -1.63 2.32
CA LEU A 142 -2.09 -0.51 2.43
C LEU A 142 -1.45 0.69 3.14
N LYS A 143 -0.71 0.46 4.23
CA LYS A 143 -0.02 1.52 4.98
C LYS A 143 1.06 2.21 4.14
N ILE A 144 1.85 1.45 3.40
CA ILE A 144 2.86 1.96 2.47
C ILE A 144 2.20 2.81 1.38
N ARG A 145 1.09 2.32 0.79
CA ARG A 145 0.33 3.07 -0.22
C ARG A 145 -0.26 4.36 0.34
N ALA A 146 -0.77 4.33 1.58
CA ALA A 146 -1.29 5.49 2.28
C ALA A 146 -0.24 6.60 2.46
N ASN A 147 1.05 6.28 2.60
CA ASN A 147 2.09 7.32 2.67
C ASN A 147 2.28 8.08 1.34
N ALA A 148 1.84 7.53 0.21
CA ALA A 148 1.95 8.13 -1.11
C ALA A 148 0.70 8.91 -1.55
N THR A 149 -0.32 9.07 -0.69
CA THR A 149 -1.55 9.80 -1.05
C THR A 149 -1.37 11.31 -0.91
N ILE A 150 -1.52 12.04 -2.02
CA ILE A 150 -1.33 13.50 -2.06
C ILE A 150 -2.59 14.22 -2.54
N THR A 151 -3.28 13.66 -3.54
CA THR A 151 -4.40 14.31 -4.23
C THR A 151 -5.75 13.80 -3.73
N PRO A 152 -6.86 14.58 -3.87
CA PRO A 152 -8.20 14.09 -3.54
C PRO A 152 -8.55 12.75 -4.20
N ALA A 153 -8.11 12.55 -5.44
CA ALA A 153 -8.30 11.28 -6.16
C ALA A 153 -7.61 10.11 -5.44
N ASP A 154 -6.42 10.31 -4.87
CA ASP A 154 -5.71 9.29 -4.10
C ASP A 154 -6.46 8.92 -2.83
N TYR A 155 -7.08 9.90 -2.15
CA TYR A 155 -7.92 9.66 -0.96
C TYR A 155 -9.18 8.88 -1.30
N VAL A 156 -9.84 9.18 -2.43
CA VAL A 156 -10.97 8.37 -2.93
C VAL A 156 -10.52 6.92 -3.14
N CYS A 157 -9.35 6.69 -3.73
CA CYS A 157 -8.83 5.34 -3.94
C CYS A 157 -8.35 4.65 -2.66
N LEU A 158 -7.82 5.40 -1.70
CA LEU A 158 -7.46 4.89 -0.38
C LEU A 158 -8.71 4.40 0.36
N ALA A 159 -9.75 5.22 0.44
CA ALA A 159 -11.03 4.82 1.04
C ALA A 159 -11.58 3.55 0.40
N ARG A 160 -11.56 3.47 -0.93
CA ARG A 160 -12.02 2.27 -1.66
C ARG A 160 -11.20 1.02 -1.33
N SER A 161 -9.90 1.16 -1.09
CA SER A 161 -9.03 0.05 -0.67
C SER A 161 -9.26 -0.43 0.77
N ILE A 162 -9.74 0.47 1.64
CA ILE A 162 -10.21 0.16 3.00
C ILE A 162 -11.59 -0.51 2.94
N GLY A 163 -12.40 -0.19 1.92
CA GLY A 163 -13.72 -0.79 1.67
C GLY A 163 -14.88 0.21 1.67
N TYR A 164 -14.59 1.51 1.60
CA TYR A 164 -15.59 2.57 1.57
C TYR A 164 -15.63 3.26 0.22
N ASP A 165 -16.83 3.50 -0.30
CA ASP A 165 -17.03 4.40 -1.43
C ASP A 165 -17.23 5.82 -0.91
N VAL A 166 -16.32 6.73 -1.28
CA VAL A 166 -16.37 8.13 -0.86
C VAL A 166 -16.29 9.07 -2.06
N VAL A 167 -16.95 10.22 -1.94
CA VAL A 167 -16.87 11.34 -2.87
C VAL A 167 -16.24 12.51 -2.13
N ILE A 168 -15.24 13.16 -2.74
CA ILE A 168 -14.60 14.34 -2.14
C ILE A 168 -15.08 15.61 -2.84
N GLU A 169 -15.51 16.59 -2.05
CA GLU A 169 -15.87 17.94 -2.49
C GLU A 169 -14.80 18.92 -2.00
N GLU A 170 -14.20 19.64 -2.95
CA GLU A 170 -13.36 20.81 -2.70
C GLU A 170 -14.20 22.07 -2.95
N PRO A 171 -14.63 22.79 -1.91
CA PRO A 171 -15.38 24.02 -2.06
C PRO A 171 -14.48 25.11 -2.63
N MET A 172 -14.99 25.90 -3.57
CA MET A 172 -14.27 27.10 -4.02
C MET A 172 -14.62 28.29 -3.12
N PRO A 173 -13.62 29.07 -2.66
CA PRO A 173 -13.88 30.29 -1.91
C PRO A 173 -14.58 31.32 -2.82
N PHE A 174 -15.45 32.14 -2.25
CA PHE A 174 -16.10 33.23 -2.98
C PHE A 174 -15.07 34.22 -3.52
N ARG A 175 -15.16 34.55 -4.81
CA ARG A 175 -14.29 35.53 -5.48
C ARG A 175 -15.14 36.58 -6.20
N PHE A 176 -14.95 37.86 -5.87
CA PHE A 176 -15.62 38.95 -6.55
C PHE A 176 -15.33 38.93 -8.06
N GLY A 177 -16.38 39.04 -8.88
CA GLY A 177 -16.29 38.99 -10.34
C GLY A 177 -16.28 37.57 -10.95
N GLN A 178 -16.20 36.51 -10.14
CA GLN A 178 -16.32 35.11 -10.58
C GLN A 178 -17.50 34.39 -9.93
N SER A 179 -17.76 34.68 -8.65
CA SER A 179 -18.84 34.11 -7.86
C SER A 179 -20.12 34.93 -7.93
N SER A 180 -21.27 34.27 -7.70
CA SER A 180 -22.59 34.90 -7.69
C SER A 180 -23.23 34.83 -6.31
N PHE A 181 -23.86 35.93 -5.87
CA PHE A 181 -24.58 35.96 -4.59
C PHE A 181 -25.77 35.01 -4.62
N GLY A 182 -25.94 34.22 -3.54
CA GLY A 182 -27.08 33.32 -3.36
C GLY A 182 -26.97 31.95 -4.06
N ASN A 183 -25.89 31.68 -4.81
CA ASN A 183 -25.75 30.46 -5.61
C ASN A 183 -24.90 29.36 -4.92
N GLY A 184 -24.88 29.36 -3.58
CA GLY A 184 -24.13 28.39 -2.76
C GLY A 184 -22.62 28.62 -2.69
N ASP A 185 -22.08 29.65 -3.36
CA ASP A 185 -20.70 30.12 -3.15
C ASP A 185 -20.57 30.67 -1.73
N ARG A 186 -19.68 30.09 -0.93
CA ARG A 186 -19.53 30.48 0.48
C ARG A 186 -18.63 31.71 0.58
N PHE A 187 -19.15 32.76 1.21
CA PHE A 187 -18.30 33.79 1.82
C PHE A 187 -17.39 33.09 2.84
N SER A 188 -16.11 33.44 2.85
CA SER A 188 -15.12 32.89 3.78
C SER A 188 -15.66 32.91 5.23
N GLY A 189 -15.78 31.72 5.82
CA GLY A 189 -16.15 31.51 7.22
C GLY A 189 -17.64 31.68 7.56
N GLN A 190 -18.17 30.83 8.44
CA GLN A 190 -19.37 31.19 9.24
C GLN A 190 -19.02 32.22 10.34
N THR A 191 -17.73 32.52 10.47
CA THR A 191 -17.13 33.34 11.53
C THR A 191 -16.26 34.43 10.89
N PRO A 192 -16.37 35.72 11.30
CA PRO A 192 -15.46 36.76 10.84
C PRO A 192 -14.01 36.39 11.21
N GLY A 193 -13.18 36.09 10.21
CA GLY A 193 -11.75 35.74 10.39
C GLY A 193 -11.35 34.35 9.88
N GLU A 194 -12.30 33.50 9.45
CA GLU A 194 -12.00 32.16 8.93
C GLU A 194 -11.85 32.19 7.40
N VAL A 195 -10.60 32.30 6.94
CA VAL A 195 -10.21 32.46 5.53
C VAL A 195 -9.89 31.11 4.85
N ASP A 196 -10.12 29.99 5.54
CA ASP A 196 -9.48 28.70 5.24
C ASP A 196 -10.28 27.71 4.38
N MET A 197 -11.41 28.13 3.80
CA MET A 197 -12.27 27.25 2.96
C MET A 197 -11.53 26.62 1.77
N THR A 198 -10.38 27.15 1.38
CA THR A 198 -9.56 26.58 0.30
C THR A 198 -8.96 25.22 0.67
N PHE A 199 -8.77 24.96 1.97
CA PHE A 199 -8.15 23.73 2.46
C PHE A 199 -9.14 22.77 3.13
N ASP A 200 -10.42 23.13 3.21
CA ASP A 200 -11.48 22.27 3.72
C ASP A 200 -11.89 21.25 2.66
N TRP A 201 -11.84 19.96 2.98
CA TRP A 201 -12.36 18.90 2.12
C TRP A 201 -13.61 18.31 2.75
N TYR A 202 -14.69 18.20 1.99
CA TYR A 202 -15.88 17.48 2.44
C TYR A 202 -15.87 16.07 1.86
N VAL A 203 -15.74 15.08 2.74
CA VAL A 203 -15.71 13.67 2.40
C VAL A 203 -17.10 13.09 2.59
N TRP A 204 -17.80 12.88 1.49
CA TRP A 204 -19.12 12.27 1.45
C TRP A 204 -18.96 10.76 1.42
N VAL A 205 -19.31 10.09 2.51
CA VAL A 205 -19.32 8.63 2.58
C VAL A 205 -20.62 8.15 1.95
N VAL A 206 -20.59 7.25 0.96
CA VAL A 206 -21.78 6.80 0.22
C VAL A 206 -22.13 5.35 0.59
N GLY A 207 -23.42 5.00 0.59
CA GLY A 207 -23.89 3.62 0.79
C GLY A 207 -24.05 3.17 2.25
N PHE A 208 -24.17 4.11 3.19
CA PHE A 208 -24.32 3.80 4.61
C PHE A 208 -25.77 3.43 4.98
N GLY A 209 -25.89 2.56 5.98
CA GLY A 209 -27.13 2.20 6.64
C GLY A 209 -27.24 2.81 8.04
N VAL A 210 -28.44 2.78 8.60
CA VAL A 210 -28.65 3.07 10.02
C VAL A 210 -28.31 1.80 10.81
N ASP A 211 -27.40 1.91 11.77
CA ASP A 211 -27.15 0.84 12.72
C ASP A 211 -28.31 0.77 13.71
N TRP A 212 -29.08 -0.31 13.61
CA TRP A 212 -30.19 -0.59 14.50
C TRP A 212 -29.74 -1.32 15.74
N PHE A 213 -30.27 -0.89 16.89
CA PHE A 213 -30.01 -1.55 18.16
C PHE A 213 -30.41 -3.03 18.08
N THR A 214 -29.44 -3.93 18.26
CA THR A 214 -29.68 -5.37 18.22
C THR A 214 -29.60 -5.98 19.62
N PHE A 215 -30.67 -6.65 20.05
CA PHE A 215 -30.68 -7.36 21.33
C PHE A 215 -29.58 -8.44 21.37
N GLY A 216 -28.74 -8.42 22.41
CA GLY A 216 -27.64 -9.35 22.61
C GLY A 216 -26.27 -8.89 22.06
N LYS A 217 -26.21 -7.85 21.24
CA LYS A 217 -24.95 -7.22 20.79
C LYS A 217 -24.79 -5.79 21.31
N SER A 218 -25.87 -5.02 21.32
CA SER A 218 -25.87 -3.61 21.76
C SER A 218 -26.11 -3.49 23.27
N ARG A 219 -25.56 -2.44 23.90
CA ARG A 219 -25.70 -2.16 25.35
C ARG A 219 -26.62 -0.95 25.58
N PHE A 220 -27.61 -1.09 26.46
CA PHE A 220 -28.48 0.02 26.87
C PHE A 220 -27.66 1.14 27.53
N GLY A 221 -27.95 2.40 27.16
CA GLY A 221 -27.26 3.59 27.66
C GLY A 221 -25.94 3.93 26.94
N VAL A 222 -25.40 3.01 26.13
CA VAL A 222 -24.22 3.23 25.28
C VAL A 222 -24.61 3.28 23.80
N GLY A 223 -25.41 2.32 23.31
CA GLY A 223 -25.98 2.35 21.96
C GLY A 223 -27.36 3.01 21.95
N ARG A 224 -27.57 4.00 21.09
CA ARG A 224 -28.92 4.57 20.85
C ARG A 224 -29.72 3.66 19.91
N PHE A 225 -31.04 3.85 19.93
CA PHE A 225 -32.02 3.02 19.22
C PHE A 225 -31.92 3.06 17.69
N GLY A 226 -31.28 4.10 17.14
CA GLY A 226 -30.90 4.19 15.73
C GLY A 226 -29.81 5.23 15.60
N HIS A 227 -28.62 4.80 15.21
CA HIS A 227 -27.48 5.69 14.99
C HIS A 227 -27.09 5.64 13.52
N PRO A 228 -26.83 6.80 12.87
CA PRO A 228 -26.12 6.78 11.60
C PRO A 228 -24.78 6.08 11.84
N PHE A 229 -24.47 5.10 11.01
CA PHE A 229 -23.17 4.45 11.03
C PHE A 229 -22.09 5.53 10.79
N THR A 230 -21.12 5.61 11.69
CA THR A 230 -19.97 6.50 11.55
C THR A 230 -18.75 5.65 11.23
N ALA A 231 -18.07 5.94 10.13
CA ALA A 231 -16.85 5.25 9.72
C ALA A 231 -15.66 5.76 10.55
N THR A 232 -15.64 5.48 11.85
CA THR A 232 -14.63 6.00 12.79
C THR A 232 -13.21 5.57 12.44
N ASP A 233 -13.08 4.40 11.81
CA ASP A 233 -11.86 3.87 11.20
C ASP A 233 -11.37 4.75 10.04
N LEU A 234 -12.27 5.12 9.13
CA LEU A 234 -11.95 6.01 8.00
C LEU A 234 -11.62 7.42 8.48
N GLU A 235 -12.37 7.98 9.43
CA GLU A 235 -12.12 9.29 10.02
C GLU A 235 -10.73 9.35 10.68
N CYS A 236 -10.38 8.31 11.45
CA CYS A 236 -9.08 8.20 12.09
C CYS A 236 -7.94 8.06 11.05
N ALA A 237 -8.14 7.23 10.02
CA ALA A 237 -7.14 7.03 8.98
C ALA A 237 -6.87 8.33 8.19
N PHE A 238 -7.92 9.01 7.74
CA PHE A 238 -7.80 10.27 7.01
C PHE A 238 -7.24 11.39 7.88
N GLY A 239 -7.65 11.48 9.15
CA GLY A 239 -7.11 12.48 10.07
C GLY A 239 -5.60 12.33 10.33
N ARG A 240 -5.05 11.13 10.19
CA ARG A 240 -3.60 10.89 10.34
C ARG A 240 -2.78 11.14 9.08
N ILE A 241 -3.39 10.94 7.90
CA ILE A 241 -2.70 11.01 6.60
C ILE A 241 -2.88 12.38 5.94
N ALA A 242 -3.95 13.11 6.29
CA ALA A 242 -4.25 14.43 5.78
C ALA A 242 -3.03 15.36 5.84
N PRO A 243 -2.68 16.07 4.75
CA PRO A 243 -1.72 17.15 4.78
C PRO A 243 -2.00 18.15 5.89
N ALA A 244 -0.94 18.76 6.43
CA ALA A 244 -1.04 19.67 7.59
C ALA A 244 -2.04 20.82 7.40
N ASP A 245 -2.19 21.30 6.17
CA ASP A 245 -3.08 22.43 5.86
C ASP A 245 -4.52 21.98 5.55
N THR A 246 -4.74 20.71 5.17
CA THR A 246 -6.06 20.22 4.75
C THR A 246 -6.89 19.71 5.92
N LYS A 247 -8.18 20.07 5.94
CA LYS A 247 -9.12 19.67 7.00
C LYS A 247 -10.23 18.81 6.40
N PRO A 248 -10.20 17.47 6.60
CA PRO A 248 -11.27 16.60 6.14
C PRO A 248 -12.49 16.68 7.06
N HIS A 249 -13.64 16.99 6.49
CA HIS A 249 -14.96 17.00 7.14
C HIS A 249 -15.81 15.87 6.58
N PHE A 250 -16.21 14.94 7.43
CA PHE A 250 -17.02 13.80 7.03
C PHE A 250 -18.51 14.17 6.97
N VAL A 251 -19.13 13.85 5.84
CA VAL A 251 -20.55 14.07 5.60
C VAL A 251 -21.19 12.71 5.34
N TYR A 252 -22.20 12.41 6.15
CA TYR A 252 -23.03 11.22 6.03
C TYR A 252 -24.42 11.68 5.54
N PRO A 253 -24.77 11.46 4.24
CA PRO A 253 -26.04 11.90 3.66
C PRO A 253 -27.33 11.31 4.27
#